data_AF-Q0CC28-F1
#
_entry.id   AF-Q0CC28-F1
#
_cell.length_a   1.000
_cell.length_b   1.000
_cell.length_c   1.000
_cell.angle_alpha   90.00
_cell.angle_beta   90.00
_cell.angle_gamma   90.00
#
_symmetry.space_group_name_H-M   'P 1'
#
loop_
_entity.id
_entity.type
_entity.pdbx_description
1 polymer ?
#
loop_
_entity_poly.entity_id
_entity_poly.type
_entity_poly.pdbx_seq_one_letter_code
_entity_poly.pdbx_strand_id
1 'polypeptide(L)'
;MDDLLSAFGAHPGMQPPSVNPTVFFIADFVRNTRASLAQIEKAKYEAGDARARQQLNEVMGRNGFANMLISDTTGQLSAMTGGGGPVDFGDDIRTKIQAVVA
;
A
#
# COMPACT_ATOMS: atom_id res chain seq x y z
N MET A 1 -3.34 8.22 2.92
CA MET A 1 -3.43 7.09 1.97
C MET A 1 -4.04 7.50 0.63
N ASP A 2 -4.94 8.48 0.58
CA ASP A 2 -5.49 8.99 -0.69
C ASP A 2 -4.41 9.52 -1.63
N ASP A 3 -3.51 10.37 -1.14
CA ASP A 3 -2.40 10.87 -1.95
C ASP A 3 -1.49 9.76 -2.50
N LEU A 4 -1.28 8.69 -1.71
CA LEU A 4 -0.52 7.52 -2.15
C LEU A 4 -1.25 6.77 -3.27
N LEU A 5 -2.57 6.58 -3.16
CA LEU A 5 -3.37 5.96 -4.22
C LEU A 5 -3.43 6.82 -5.49
N SER A 6 -3.46 8.15 -5.34
CA SER A 6 -3.34 9.06 -6.47
C SER A 6 -1.98 8.94 -7.17
N ALA A 7 -0.89 8.80 -6.42
CA ALA A 7 0.44 8.56 -6.99
C ALA A 7 0.50 7.22 -7.75
N PHE A 8 -0.08 6.14 -7.21
CA PHE A 8 -0.24 4.89 -7.95
C PHE A 8 -1.05 5.08 -9.24
N GLY A 9 -2.16 5.82 -9.18
CA GLY A 9 -3.00 6.09 -10.36
C GLY A 9 -2.28 6.89 -11.45
N ALA A 10 -1.30 7.72 -11.10
CA ALA A 10 -0.46 8.47 -12.04
C ALA A 10 0.78 7.69 -12.52
N HIS A 11 1.09 6.56 -11.91
CA HIS A 11 2.30 5.79 -12.23
C HIS A 11 2.26 5.28 -13.70
N PRO A 12 3.36 5.34 -14.47
CA PRO A 12 3.41 4.83 -15.84
C PRO A 12 2.99 3.36 -15.96
N GLY A 13 3.39 2.54 -14.99
CA GLY A 13 2.98 1.14 -14.89
C GLY A 13 1.49 0.92 -14.57
N MET A 14 0.70 1.95 -14.36
CA MET A 14 -0.76 1.88 -14.22
C MET A 14 -1.50 2.43 -15.45
N GLN A 15 -0.77 2.90 -16.48
CA GLN A 15 -1.34 3.47 -17.68
C GLN A 15 -1.55 2.41 -18.79
N PRO A 16 -2.45 2.66 -19.77
CA PRO A 16 -2.59 1.84 -20.97
C PRO A 16 -1.30 1.79 -21.81
N PRO A 17 -1.10 0.77 -22.67
CA PRO A 17 -2.03 -0.32 -23.00
C PRO A 17 -1.98 -1.52 -22.05
N SER A 18 -0.98 -1.59 -21.17
CA SER A 18 -0.81 -2.71 -20.25
C SER A 18 -0.39 -2.24 -18.86
N VAL A 19 -1.20 -2.60 -17.87
CA VAL A 19 -0.90 -2.34 -16.47
C VAL A 19 0.17 -3.34 -16.00
N ASN A 20 1.21 -2.84 -15.35
CA ASN A 20 2.23 -3.65 -14.69
C ASN A 20 1.60 -4.39 -13.49
N PRO A 21 1.68 -5.72 -13.44
CA PRO A 21 0.96 -6.50 -12.44
C PRO A 21 1.47 -6.27 -11.01
N THR A 22 2.76 -5.98 -10.83
CA THR A 22 3.35 -5.66 -9.53
C THR A 22 2.88 -4.31 -9.00
N VAL A 23 2.86 -3.29 -9.87
CA VAL A 23 2.37 -1.96 -9.50
C VAL A 23 0.88 -2.05 -9.15
N PHE A 24 0.11 -2.79 -9.94
CA PHE A 24 -1.31 -3.03 -9.67
C PHE A 24 -1.52 -3.75 -8.33
N PHE A 25 -0.76 -4.83 -8.08
CA PHE A 25 -0.86 -5.59 -6.84
C PHE A 25 -0.65 -4.71 -5.61
N ILE A 26 0.39 -3.88 -5.60
CA ILE A 26 0.66 -2.98 -4.47
C ILE A 26 -0.41 -1.89 -4.37
N ALA A 27 -0.84 -1.31 -5.50
CA ALA A 27 -1.91 -0.32 -5.50
C ALA A 27 -3.21 -0.89 -4.91
N ASP A 28 -3.55 -2.13 -5.24
CA ASP A 28 -4.72 -2.83 -4.70
C ASP A 28 -4.56 -3.17 -3.22
N PHE A 29 -3.37 -3.63 -2.81
CA PHE A 29 -3.07 -3.87 -1.40
C PHE A 29 -3.23 -2.60 -0.55
N VAL A 30 -2.73 -1.45 -1.01
CA VAL A 30 -2.90 -0.14 -0.35
C VAL A 30 -4.38 0.27 -0.33
N ARG A 31 -5.12 0.05 -1.43
CA ARG A 31 -6.56 0.35 -1.51
C ARG A 31 -7.36 -0.45 -0.49
N ASN A 32 -7.08 -1.74 -0.38
CA ASN A 32 -7.72 -2.62 0.60
C ASN A 32 -7.34 -2.24 2.04
N THR A 33 -6.11 -1.80 2.28
CA THR A 33 -5.68 -1.32 3.60
C THR A 33 -6.40 -0.03 4.00
N ARG A 34 -6.58 0.91 3.06
CA ARG A 34 -7.41 2.11 3.28
C ARG A 34 -8.87 1.74 3.58
N ALA A 35 -9.43 0.76 2.86
CA ALA A 35 -10.79 0.29 3.12
C ALA A 35 -10.92 -0.31 4.54
N SER A 36 -9.94 -1.08 5.00
CA SER A 36 -9.91 -1.59 6.38
C SER A 36 -9.83 -0.46 7.41
N LEU A 37 -9.04 0.60 7.17
CA LEU A 37 -8.99 1.78 8.03
C LEU A 37 -10.36 2.46 8.14
N ALA A 38 -11.08 2.60 7.03
CA ALA A 38 -12.40 3.22 6.99
C ALA A 38 -13.48 2.43 7.75
N GLN A 39 -13.24 1.14 8.02
CA GLN A 39 -14.15 0.27 8.80
C GLN A 39 -13.93 0.39 10.31
N ILE A 40 -12.87 1.07 10.77
CA ILE A 40 -12.62 1.24 12.20
C ILE A 40 -13.59 2.27 12.77
N GLU A 41 -14.42 1.84 13.72
CA GLU A 41 -15.34 2.71 14.43
C GLU A 41 -14.57 3.64 15.38
N LYS A 42 -14.43 4.91 15.00
CA LYS A 42 -13.70 5.93 15.78
C LYS A 42 -14.16 6.01 17.25
N ALA A 43 -15.47 5.98 17.51
CA ALA A 43 -16.00 6.05 18.87
C ALA A 43 -15.57 4.86 19.74
N LYS A 44 -15.50 3.64 19.17
CA LYS A 44 -15.01 2.46 19.89
C LYS A 44 -13.52 2.56 20.17
N TYR A 45 -12.74 3.03 19.19
CA TYR A 45 -11.32 3.28 19.38
C TYR A 45 -11.06 4.28 20.52
N GLU A 46 -11.76 5.42 20.53
CA GLU A 46 -11.66 6.45 21.58
C GLU A 46 -12.10 5.92 22.95
N ALA A 47 -13.10 5.04 22.99
CA ALA A 47 -13.53 4.33 24.20
C ALA A 47 -12.55 3.23 24.66
N GLY A 48 -11.46 3.00 23.93
CA GLY A 48 -10.43 2.03 24.29
C GLY A 48 -10.74 0.58 23.92
N ASP A 49 -11.72 0.34 23.04
CA ASP A 49 -12.08 -0.99 22.57
C ASP A 49 -10.87 -1.74 21.98
N ALA A 50 -10.64 -2.95 22.49
CA ALA A 50 -9.47 -3.76 22.12
C ALA A 50 -9.49 -4.16 20.65
N ARG A 51 -10.66 -4.42 20.07
CA ARG A 51 -10.79 -4.82 18.67
C ARG A 51 -10.53 -3.65 17.74
N ALA A 52 -11.03 -2.45 18.05
CA ALA A 52 -10.74 -1.25 17.28
C ALA A 52 -9.23 -0.91 17.30
N ARG A 53 -8.57 -1.09 18.46
CA ARG A 53 -7.10 -0.96 18.57
C ARG A 53 -6.36 -2.01 17.74
N GLN A 54 -6.80 -3.27 17.78
CA GLN A 54 -6.20 -4.34 16.98
C GLN A 54 -6.30 -4.03 15.48
N GLN A 55 -7.47 -3.60 14.99
CA GLN A 55 -7.67 -3.23 13.59
C GLN A 55 -6.73 -2.09 13.16
N LEU A 56 -6.51 -1.10 14.03
CA LEU A 56 -5.57 -0.01 13.73
C LEU A 56 -4.13 -0.54 13.65
N ASN A 57 -3.72 -1.41 14.57
CA ASN A 57 -2.40 -2.05 14.54
C ASN A 57 -2.19 -2.87 13.28
N GLU A 58 -3.23 -3.58 12.81
CA GLU A 58 -3.19 -4.31 11.54
C GLU A 58 -3.00 -3.35 10.35
N VAL A 59 -3.71 -2.21 10.32
CA VAL A 59 -3.52 -1.18 9.29
C VAL A 59 -2.08 -0.64 9.29
N MET A 60 -1.54 -0.31 10.47
CA MET A 60 -0.15 0.17 10.58
C MET A 60 0.85 -0.89 10.11
N GLY A 61 0.65 -2.15 10.49
CA GLY A 61 1.47 -3.28 10.04
C GLY A 61 1.42 -3.45 8.51
N ARG A 62 0.25 -3.30 7.90
CA ARG A 62 0.08 -3.34 6.44
C ARG A 62 0.78 -2.18 5.76
N ASN A 63 0.77 -0.97 6.32
CA ASN A 63 1.51 0.16 5.78
C ASN A 63 3.03 -0.10 5.82
N GLY A 64 3.55 -0.61 6.95
CA GLY A 64 4.95 -1.03 7.07
C GLY A 64 5.33 -2.11 6.06
N PHE A 65 4.48 -3.11 5.88
CA PHE A 65 4.70 -4.17 4.90
C PHE A 65 4.67 -3.63 3.45
N ALA A 66 3.73 -2.75 3.10
CA ALA A 66 3.70 -2.10 1.79
C ALA A 66 4.99 -1.31 1.51
N ASN A 67 5.53 -0.61 2.52
CA ASN A 67 6.82 0.09 2.39
C ASN A 67 7.99 -0.87 2.15
N MET A 68 8.03 -2.00 2.85
CA MET A 68 9.02 -3.04 2.60
C MET A 68 8.92 -3.57 1.18
N LEU A 69 7.71 -3.85 0.69
CA LEU A 69 7.49 -4.34 -0.67
C LEU A 69 7.88 -3.31 -1.75
N ILE A 70 7.53 -2.04 -1.57
CA ILE A 70 7.93 -0.95 -2.48
C ILE A 70 9.46 -0.77 -2.52
N SER A 71 10.14 -1.12 -1.43
CA SER A 71 11.59 -1.06 -1.30
C SER A 71 12.30 -2.34 -1.79
N ASP A 72 11.57 -3.37 -2.24
CA ASP A 72 12.18 -4.59 -2.75
C ASP A 72 12.91 -4.33 -4.09
N THR A 73 14.24 -4.38 -4.04
CA THR A 73 15.10 -4.30 -5.24
C THR A 73 15.56 -5.67 -5.71
N THR A 74 15.21 -6.76 -5.02
CA THR A 74 15.64 -8.13 -5.36
C THR A 74 14.89 -8.70 -6.56
N GLY A 75 13.69 -8.18 -6.85
CA GLY A 75 12.80 -8.67 -7.91
C GLY A 75 11.92 -9.84 -7.48
N GLN A 76 12.03 -10.31 -6.23
CA GLN A 76 11.18 -11.38 -5.70
C GLN A 76 9.70 -10.99 -5.72
N LEU A 77 9.37 -9.76 -5.32
CA LEU A 77 8.01 -9.26 -5.37
C LEU A 77 7.46 -9.34 -6.79
N SER A 78 8.25 -8.88 -7.78
CA SER A 78 7.81 -8.93 -9.16
C SER A 78 7.64 -10.35 -9.69
N ALA A 79 8.45 -11.31 -9.27
CA ALA A 79 8.28 -12.70 -9.67
C ALA A 79 6.98 -13.30 -9.10
N MET A 80 6.63 -12.96 -7.85
CA MET A 80 5.41 -13.43 -7.18
C MET A 80 4.13 -12.84 -7.79
N THR A 81 4.21 -11.64 -8.38
CA THR A 81 3.07 -10.96 -9.02
C THR A 81 2.98 -11.22 -10.52
N GLY A 82 3.82 -12.10 -11.09
CA GLY A 82 3.79 -12.46 -12.51
C GLY A 82 4.50 -11.45 -13.44
N GLY A 83 5.36 -10.60 -12.89
CA GLY A 83 6.28 -9.75 -13.64
C GLY A 83 7.65 -10.42 -13.89
N GLY A 84 8.54 -9.68 -14.55
CA GLY A 84 9.81 -10.21 -15.07
C GLY A 84 11.09 -9.55 -14.51
N GLY A 85 11.02 -8.76 -13.44
CA GLY A 85 12.19 -8.08 -12.88
C GLY A 85 11.83 -6.97 -11.87
N PRO A 86 12.82 -6.34 -11.22
CA PRO A 86 12.57 -5.27 -10.25
C PRO A 86 11.66 -4.18 -10.82
N VAL A 87 10.73 -3.69 -10.00
CA VAL A 87 9.81 -2.64 -10.39
C VAL A 87 10.24 -1.34 -9.75
N ASP A 88 10.42 -0.31 -10.57
CA ASP A 88 10.57 1.04 -10.08
C ASP A 88 9.19 1.64 -9.81
N PHE A 89 8.96 2.05 -8.57
CA PHE A 89 7.74 2.73 -8.13
C PHE A 89 7.86 4.26 -8.20
N GLY A 90 9.08 4.78 -8.43
CA GLY A 90 9.36 6.20 -8.46
C GLY A 90 9.33 6.88 -7.08
N ASP A 91 9.92 8.08 -7.04
CA ASP A 91 10.15 8.82 -5.78
C ASP A 91 8.87 9.31 -5.12
N ASP A 92 7.82 9.63 -5.90
CA ASP A 92 6.55 10.11 -5.34
C ASP A 92 5.86 9.02 -4.52
N ILE A 93 5.75 7.79 -5.05
CA ILE A 93 5.20 6.65 -4.31
C ILE A 93 6.06 6.33 -3.08
N ARG A 94 7.39 6.32 -3.23
CA ARG A 94 8.33 6.07 -2.12
C ARG A 94 8.21 7.11 -1.01
N THR A 95 8.06 8.38 -1.35
CA THR A 95 7.89 9.45 -0.37
C THR A 95 6.54 9.34 0.34
N LYS A 96 5.47 9.09 -0.42
CA LYS A 96 4.11 9.03 0.14
C LYS A 96 3.85 7.78 0.97
N ILE A 97 4.51 6.65 0.68
CA ILE A 97 4.39 5.47 1.55
C ILE A 97 5.04 5.70 2.91
N GLN A 98 6.18 6.39 2.98
CA GLN A 98 6.83 6.74 4.25
C GLN A 98 5.92 7.60 5.14
N ALA A 99 5.13 8.50 4.54
CA ALA A 99 4.18 9.35 5.28
C ALA A 99 3.01 8.58 5.92
N VAL A 100 2.77 7.31 5.57
CA VAL A 100 1.69 6.49 6.14
C VAL A 100 2.19 5.32 7.00
N VAL A 101 3.51 5.15 7.13
CA VAL A 101 4.13 4.14 8.02
C VAL A 101 4.32 4.67 9.46
N ALA A 102 4.30 5.99 9.63
CA ALA A 102 4.54 6.69 10.90
C ALA A 102 3.30 6.78 11.81
#